data_AF-A0A221T3K8-F1
#
_entry.id   AF-A0A221T3K8-F1
#
_cell.length_a   1.000
_cell.length_b   1.000
_cell.length_c   1.000
_cell.angle_alpha   90.00
_cell.angle_beta   90.00
_cell.angle_gamma   90.00
#
_symmetry.space_group_name_H-M   'P 1'
#
loop_
_entity.id
_entity.type
_entity.pdbx_description
1 polymer ?
#
loop_
_entity_poly.entity_id
_entity_poly.type
_entity_poly.pdbx_seq_one_letter_code
_entity_poly.pdbx_strand_id
1 'polypeptide(L)'
;MRPADLTPPELADLLHQAFEADLGGLSEPLRPEQRTELADYLGCHPDARDATWEAWQALLEDAGHDPADAEYWLDVEFIEPCPENGPGA
;
A
#
# COMPACT_ATOMS: atom_id res chain seq x y z
N MET A 1 -5.82 13.27 2.29
CA MET A 1 -6.34 12.82 0.97
C MET A 1 -6.95 11.48 1.27
N ARG A 2 -8.21 11.23 0.93
CA ARG A 2 -8.86 9.98 1.33
C ARG A 2 -8.55 8.87 0.32
N PRO A 3 -8.00 7.73 0.74
CA PRO A 3 -7.72 6.60 -0.16
C PRO A 3 -8.97 6.09 -0.89
N ALA A 4 -10.14 6.17 -0.25
CA ALA A 4 -11.42 5.76 -0.83
C ALA A 4 -11.87 6.60 -2.04
N ASP A 5 -11.31 7.79 -2.23
CA ASP A 5 -11.61 8.65 -3.38
C ASP A 5 -10.63 8.43 -4.55
N LEU A 6 -9.62 7.57 -4.37
CA LEU A 6 -8.58 7.30 -5.37
C LEU A 6 -8.92 6.07 -6.20
N THR A 7 -8.47 6.11 -7.45
CA THR A 7 -8.51 4.95 -8.33
C THR A 7 -7.40 3.95 -8.00
N PRO A 8 -7.55 2.66 -8.36
CA PRO A 8 -6.50 1.66 -8.16
C PRO A 8 -5.09 2.05 -8.65
N PRO A 9 -4.89 2.65 -9.84
CA PRO A 9 -3.56 3.11 -10.23
C PRO A 9 -3.02 4.24 -9.34
N GLU A 10 -3.86 5.16 -8.88
CA GLU A 10 -3.42 6.23 -7.96
C GLU A 10 -3.04 5.66 -6.58
N LEU A 11 -3.73 4.63 -6.11
CA LEU A 11 -3.34 3.88 -4.91
C LEU A 11 -2.01 3.16 -5.12
N ALA A 12 -1.80 2.57 -6.30
CA ALA A 12 -0.57 1.86 -6.66
C ALA A 12 0.64 2.80 -6.73
N ASP A 13 0.48 4.01 -7.28
CA ASP A 13 1.54 5.03 -7.28
C ASP A 13 1.96 5.43 -5.85
N LEU A 14 0.98 5.67 -4.97
CA LEU A 14 1.28 6.00 -3.56
C LEU A 14 1.94 4.83 -2.84
N LEU A 15 1.49 3.60 -3.11
CA LEU A 15 2.06 2.40 -2.54
C LEU A 15 3.51 2.19 -3.02
N HIS A 16 3.76 2.39 -4.31
CA HIS A 16 5.10 2.34 -4.90
C HIS A 16 6.04 3.37 -4.29
N GLN A 17 5.56 4.61 -4.10
CA GLN A 17 6.32 5.66 -3.43
C GLN A 17 6.70 5.29 -1.99
N ALA A 18 5.77 4.67 -1.24
CA ALA A 18 6.04 4.22 0.12
C ALA A 18 7.06 3.06 0.16
N PHE A 19 6.94 2.12 -0.76
CA PHE A 19 7.87 0.98 -0.90
C PHE A 19 9.28 1.44 -1.25
N GLU A 20 9.41 2.29 -2.27
CA GLU A 20 10.69 2.91 -2.67
C GLU A 20 11.35 3.66 -1.51
N ALA A 21 10.56 4.43 -0.74
CA ALA A 21 11.08 5.16 0.41
C ALA A 21 11.58 4.22 1.53
N ASP A 22 10.91 3.09 1.78
CA ASP A 22 11.34 2.08 2.76
C ASP A 22 12.63 1.38 2.34
N LEU A 23 12.82 1.14 1.03
CA LEU A 23 14.06 0.61 0.47
C LEU A 23 15.24 1.60 0.51
N GLY A 24 15.00 2.85 0.93
CA GLY A 24 15.99 3.92 0.90
C GLY A 24 16.21 4.51 -0.49
N GLY A 25 15.22 4.37 -1.37
CA GLY A 25 15.18 4.97 -2.70
C GLY A 25 15.11 6.50 -2.68
N LEU A 26 15.07 7.11 -3.87
CA LEU A 26 15.06 8.57 -4.03
C LEU A 26 13.65 9.18 -3.95
N SER A 27 12.62 8.34 -3.87
CA SER A 27 11.24 8.78 -3.77
C SER A 27 10.99 9.53 -2.46
N GLU A 28 10.28 10.65 -2.55
CA GLU A 28 9.89 11.39 -1.35
C GLU A 28 8.99 10.49 -0.48
N PRO A 29 9.26 10.31 0.82
CA PRO A 29 8.42 9.47 1.65
C PRO A 29 7.00 10.06 1.75
N LEU A 30 6.00 9.19 1.76
CA LEU A 30 4.64 9.60 2.12
C LEU A 30 4.65 10.23 3.51
N ARG A 31 3.77 11.22 3.72
CA ARG A 31 3.54 11.74 5.07
C ARG A 31 3.00 10.62 5.96
N PRO A 32 3.36 10.58 7.26
CA PRO A 32 2.93 9.53 8.17
C PRO A 32 1.41 9.29 8.13
N GLU A 33 0.63 10.37 8.13
CA GLU A 33 -0.85 10.30 8.05
C GLU A 33 -1.33 9.62 6.76
N GLN A 34 -0.71 9.92 5.61
CA GLN A 34 -1.09 9.29 4.33
C GLN A 34 -0.71 7.81 4.30
N ARG A 35 0.45 7.45 4.86
CA ARG A 35 0.88 6.06 4.97
C ARG A 35 -0.12 5.27 5.81
N THR A 36 -0.50 5.79 6.98
CA THR A 36 -1.47 5.14 7.87
C THR A 36 -2.86 5.05 7.22
N GLU A 37 -3.37 6.13 6.60
CA GLU A 37 -4.66 6.09 5.89
C GLU A 37 -4.66 5.04 4.77
N LEU A 38 -3.57 4.94 4.00
CA LEU A 38 -3.45 3.97 2.91
C LEU A 38 -3.38 2.53 3.43
N ALA A 39 -2.58 2.28 4.46
CA ALA A 39 -2.47 0.96 5.09
C ALA A 39 -3.82 0.48 5.69
N ASP A 40 -4.52 1.36 6.42
CA ASP A 40 -5.84 1.07 6.99
C ASP A 40 -6.87 0.76 5.88
N TYR A 41 -6.90 1.58 4.83
CA TYR A 41 -7.81 1.36 3.70
C TYR A 41 -7.56 0.04 2.98
N LEU A 42 -6.31 -0.26 2.60
CA LEU A 42 -5.99 -1.50 1.90
C LEU A 42 -6.18 -2.74 2.80
N GLY A 43 -5.92 -2.61 4.11
CA GLY A 43 -6.17 -3.67 5.08
C GLY A 43 -7.65 -3.98 5.29
N CYS A 44 -8.51 -2.97 5.25
CA CYS A 44 -9.94 -3.14 5.49
C CYS A 44 -10.76 -3.33 4.19
N HIS A 45 -10.17 -3.11 3.02
CA HIS A 45 -10.81 -3.26 1.70
C HIS A 45 -10.03 -4.22 0.80
N PRO A 46 -10.23 -5.56 0.93
CA PRO A 46 -9.48 -6.55 0.14
C PRO A 46 -9.70 -6.41 -1.37
N ASP A 47 -10.91 -6.05 -1.82
CA ASP A 47 -11.16 -5.80 -3.25
C ASP A 47 -10.33 -4.62 -3.80
N ALA A 48 -10.17 -3.57 -2.99
CA ALA A 48 -9.35 -2.43 -3.36
C ALA A 48 -7.85 -2.78 -3.31
N ARG A 49 -7.44 -3.60 -2.34
CA ARG A 49 -6.08 -4.15 -2.25
C ARG A 49 -5.73 -4.97 -3.48
N ASP A 50 -6.57 -5.91 -3.88
CA ASP A 50 -6.31 -6.77 -5.03
C ASP A 50 -6.25 -5.95 -6.34
N ALA A 51 -7.17 -4.99 -6.52
CA ALA A 51 -7.12 -4.08 -7.68
C ALA A 51 -5.88 -3.16 -7.67
N THR A 52 -5.46 -2.70 -6.49
CA THR A 52 -4.23 -1.90 -6.33
C THR A 52 -2.99 -2.75 -6.62
N TRP A 53 -2.98 -4.00 -6.17
CA TRP A 53 -1.91 -4.96 -6.42
C TRP A 53 -1.72 -5.23 -7.91
N GLU A 54 -2.81 -5.48 -8.65
CA GLU A 54 -2.74 -5.66 -10.11
C GLU A 54 -2.16 -4.44 -10.83
N ALA A 55 -2.56 -3.23 -10.43
CA ALA A 55 -2.02 -1.99 -10.99
C ALA A 55 -0.54 -1.77 -10.59
N TRP A 56 -0.16 -2.18 -9.39
CA TRP A 56 1.19 -1.97 -8.84
C TRP A 56 2.23 -2.89 -9.47
N GLN A 57 1.86 -4.13 -9.85
CA GLN A 57 2.79 -5.05 -10.53
C GLN A 57 3.44 -4.43 -11.77
N ALA A 58 2.70 -3.65 -12.56
CA ALA A 58 3.24 -2.97 -13.73
C ALA A 58 4.31 -1.93 -13.36
N LEU A 59 4.16 -1.24 -12.23
CA LEU A 59 5.13 -0.28 -11.70
C LEU A 59 6.37 -0.98 -11.14
N LEU A 60 6.18 -2.13 -10.48
CA LEU A 60 7.27 -2.96 -9.96
C LEU A 60 8.13 -3.51 -11.11
N GLU A 61 7.51 -4.04 -12.17
CA GLU A 61 8.23 -4.51 -13.36
C GLU A 61 9.03 -3.40 -14.04
N ASP A 62 8.47 -2.19 -14.18
CA ASP A 62 9.16 -1.05 -14.78
C ASP A 62 10.35 -0.57 -13.92
N ALA A 63 10.18 -0.57 -12.59
CA ALA A 63 11.24 -0.24 -11.63
C ALA A 63 12.28 -1.35 -11.44
N GLY A 64 12.02 -2.57 -11.94
CA GLY A 64 12.90 -3.72 -11.79
C GLY A 64 12.86 -4.36 -10.40
N HIS A 65 11.77 -4.18 -9.66
CA HIS A 65 11.54 -4.80 -8.36
C HIS A 65 10.94 -6.19 -8.48
N ASP A 66 11.26 -7.06 -7.54
CA ASP A 66 10.66 -8.39 -7.48
C ASP A 66 9.24 -8.31 -6.88
N PRO A 67 8.23 -8.86 -7.58
CA PRO A 67 6.85 -8.81 -7.09
C PRO A 67 6.64 -9.64 -5.82
N ALA A 68 7.42 -10.70 -5.56
CA ALA A 68 7.24 -11.47 -4.32
C ALA A 68 7.75 -10.70 -3.09
N ASP A 69 8.85 -9.95 -3.23
CA ASP A 69 9.34 -9.07 -2.17
C ASP A 69 8.34 -7.93 -1.87
N ALA A 70 7.75 -7.35 -2.91
CA ALA A 70 6.74 -6.31 -2.77
C ALA A 70 5.41 -6.83 -2.17
N GLU A 71 4.99 -8.05 -2.54
CA GLU A 71 3.81 -8.70 -1.97
C GLU A 71 4.00 -8.95 -0.47
N TYR A 72 5.17 -9.48 -0.09
CA TYR A 72 5.52 -9.69 1.31
C TYR A 72 5.51 -8.38 2.09
N TRP A 73 6.15 -7.34 1.56
CA TRP A 73 6.17 -6.04 2.21
C TRP A 73 4.75 -5.47 2.36
N LEU A 74 3.89 -5.60 1.34
CA LEU A 74 2.50 -5.12 1.40
C LEU A 74 1.71 -5.79 2.53
N ASP A 75 1.70 -7.13 2.56
CA ASP A 75 0.86 -7.89 3.48
C ASP A 75 1.45 -8.01 4.90
N VAL A 76 2.77 -7.88 5.07
CA VAL A 76 3.45 -8.13 6.36
C VAL A 76 4.02 -6.86 7.01
N GLU A 77 4.53 -5.92 6.21
CA GLU A 77 5.24 -4.74 6.72
C GLU A 77 4.44 -3.44 6.56
N PHE A 78 3.57 -3.35 5.56
CA PHE A 78 2.83 -2.15 5.23
C PHE A 78 1.41 -2.16 5.78
N ILE A 79 0.62 -3.21 5.50
CA ILE A 79 -0.72 -3.36 6.04
C ILE A 79 -0.60 -3.83 7.49
N GLU A 80 -0.91 -2.95 8.43
CA GLU A 80 -1.16 -3.39 9.80
C GLU A 80 -2.45 -4.22 9.83
N PRO A 81 -2.52 -5.30 10.61
CA PRO A 81 -3.76 -6.06 10.75
C PRO A 81 -4.86 -5.10 11.18
N CYS A 82 -5.89 -4.91 10.34
CA CYS A 82 -7.05 -4.10 10.71
C CYS A 82 -7.52 -4.63 12.07
N PRO A 83 -7.59 -3.79 13.13
CA PRO A 83 -8.09 -4.24 14.40
C PRO A 83 -9.51 -4.69 14.15
N GLU A 84 -9.72 -6.01 14.07
CA GLU A 84 -11.05 -6.61 14.14
C GLU A 84 -11.77 -5.88 15.27
N ASN A 85 -12.98 -5.40 15.02
CA ASN A 85 -13.84 -4.81 16.03
C ASN A 85 -13.89 -5.75 17.25
N GLY A 86 -12.97 -5.55 18.20
CA GLY A 86 -13.03 -6.14 19.51
C GLY A 86 -14.26 -5.52 20.17
N PRO A 87 -15.28 -6.32 20.55
CA PRO A 87 -16.47 -5.75 21.16
C PRO A 87 -16.05 -5.07 22.46
N GLY A 88 -16.72 -3.96 22.79
CA GLY A 88 -16.55 -3.34 24.08
C GLY A 88 -16.70 -4.36 25.21
N ALA A 89 -15.76 -4.32 26.16
CA ALA A 89 -15.96 -4.67 27.57
C ALA A 89 -14.78 -4.09 28.37
#